data_AF-A0A0D6L7G4-F1
#
_entry.id   AF-A0A0D6L7G4-F1
#
_cell.length_a   1.000
_cell.length_b   1.000
_cell.length_c   1.000
_cell.angle_alpha   90.00
_cell.angle_beta   90.00
_cell.angle_gamma   90.00
#
_symmetry.space_group_name_H-M   'P 1'
#
loop_
_entity.id
_entity.type
_entity.pdbx_description
1 polymer ?
#
loop_
_entity_poly.entity_id
_entity_poly.type
_entity_poly.pdbx_seq_one_letter_code
_entity_poly.pdbx_strand_id
1 'polypeptide(L)'
;MPRTGPPKMRRPRQRAHFRGTLRYCSVNTHEKGEQGRDDDLWCLLYMLVELRGPLPWSKVRERRLISRIKRTIDMEKLLENCPVELLVFAEHLT
;
A
#
# COMPACT_ATOMS: atom_id res chain seq x y z
N MET A 1 12.45 22.82 -25.93
CA MET A 1 13.78 22.31 -25.52
C MET A 1 13.61 20.96 -24.83
N PRO A 2 14.01 19.84 -25.45
CA PRO A 2 14.04 18.55 -24.75
C PRO A 2 15.19 18.55 -23.74
N ARG A 3 14.95 18.04 -22.52
CA ARG A 3 15.98 17.95 -21.49
C ARG A 3 16.93 16.81 -21.84
N THR A 4 18.12 17.12 -22.35
CA THR A 4 19.17 16.18 -22.76
C THR A 4 20.09 15.78 -21.59
N GLY A 5 19.50 15.37 -20.47
CA GLY A 5 20.25 14.88 -19.31
C GLY A 5 19.72 13.52 -18.84
N PRO A 6 20.55 12.68 -18.20
CA PRO A 6 20.08 11.43 -17.63
C PRO A 6 18.94 11.70 -16.63
N PRO A 7 17.94 10.81 -16.53
CA PRO A 7 16.85 10.98 -15.58
C PRO A 7 17.40 11.12 -14.16
N LYS A 8 17.16 12.27 -13.53
CA LYS A 8 17.60 12.55 -12.16
C LYS A 8 16.48 12.16 -11.18
N MET A 9 16.77 11.21 -10.28
CA MET A 9 15.83 10.86 -9.22
C MET A 9 15.54 12.08 -8.34
N ARG A 10 14.26 12.42 -8.21
CA ARG A 10 13.82 13.53 -7.36
C ARG A 10 13.89 13.08 -5.89
N ARG A 11 14.25 14.01 -4.99
CA ARG A 11 14.12 13.76 -3.56
C ARG A 11 12.63 13.62 -3.18
N PRO A 12 12.29 12.74 -2.22
CA PRO A 12 10.96 12.67 -1.63
C PRO A 12 10.52 14.04 -1.08
N ARG A 13 9.25 14.42 -1.27
CA ARG A 13 8.66 15.57 -0.58
C ARG A 13 8.52 15.23 0.91
N GLN A 14 8.63 16.24 1.77
CA GLN A 14 8.37 16.06 3.21
C GLN A 14 6.92 15.62 3.49
N ARG A 15 5.98 16.03 2.61
CA ARG A 15 4.56 15.68 2.73
C ARG A 15 3.92 15.65 1.36
N ALA A 16 3.32 14.52 0.99
CA ALA A 16 2.55 14.36 -0.23
C ALA A 16 1.04 14.51 0.04
N HIS A 17 0.32 15.10 -0.91
CA HIS A 17 -1.14 15.10 -0.82
C HIS A 17 -1.69 13.73 -1.19
N PHE A 18 -2.60 13.22 -0.37
CA PHE A 18 -3.30 11.98 -0.64
C PHE A 18 -4.26 12.14 -1.82
N ARG A 19 -4.15 11.27 -2.84
CA ARG A 19 -5.04 11.24 -4.02
C ARG A 19 -5.56 9.83 -4.37
N GLY A 20 -5.27 8.82 -3.55
CA GLY A 20 -5.61 7.42 -3.82
C GLY A 20 -6.95 6.96 -3.21
N THR A 21 -7.25 5.68 -3.38
CA THR A 21 -8.40 5.01 -2.75
C THR A 21 -7.99 4.47 -1.38
N LEU A 22 -8.70 4.87 -0.30
CA LEU A 22 -8.37 4.50 1.08
C LEU A 22 -8.23 2.98 1.31
N ARG A 23 -9.02 2.20 0.55
CA ARG A 23 -9.04 0.74 0.62
C ARG A 23 -7.72 0.11 0.18
N TYR A 24 -7.08 0.60 -0.88
CA TYR A 24 -5.91 -0.04 -1.50
C TYR A 24 -4.61 0.73 -1.30
N CYS A 25 -4.64 1.98 -0.80
CA CYS A 25 -3.39 2.69 -0.56
C CYS A 25 -2.57 2.04 0.55
N SER A 26 -1.24 2.07 0.43
CA SER A 26 -0.33 1.61 1.49
C SER A 26 -0.48 2.41 2.80
N VAL A 27 0.24 1.96 3.84
CA VAL A 27 0.41 2.74 5.08
C VAL A 27 1.18 4.04 4.83
N ASN A 28 2.27 4.03 4.05
CA ASN A 28 3.05 5.21 3.69
C ASN A 28 2.18 6.31 3.06
N THR A 29 1.31 5.92 2.13
CA THR A 29 0.35 6.82 1.49
C THR A 29 -0.67 7.37 2.50
N HIS A 30 -1.11 6.59 3.49
CA HIS A 30 -1.96 7.08 4.58
C HIS A 30 -1.26 8.17 5.41
N GLU A 31 0.05 8.04 5.60
CA GLU A 31 0.89 8.97 6.36
C GLU A 31 1.30 10.23 5.61
N LYS A 32 0.91 10.34 4.33
CA LYS A 32 1.33 11.45 3.45
C LYS A 32 2.82 11.43 3.15
N GLY A 33 3.46 10.25 3.14
CA GLY A 33 4.81 10.09 2.60
C GLY A 33 4.81 10.18 1.07
N GLU A 34 6.00 10.39 0.48
CA GLU A 34 6.16 10.31 -0.96
C GLU A 34 5.94 8.87 -1.41
N GLN A 35 5.14 8.68 -2.46
CA GLN A 35 4.89 7.35 -3.00
C GLN A 35 6.12 6.83 -3.76
N GLY A 36 6.50 5.60 -3.45
CA GLY A 36 7.50 4.80 -4.16
C GLY A 36 6.85 3.68 -4.98
N ARG A 37 7.69 2.77 -5.49
CA ARG A 37 7.24 1.60 -6.27
C ARG A 37 6.59 0.53 -5.38
N ASP A 38 7.06 0.45 -4.14
CA ASP A 38 6.52 -0.35 -3.05
C ASP A 38 5.06 0.00 -2.73
N ASP A 39 4.65 1.27 -2.80
CA ASP A 39 3.25 1.67 -2.63
C ASP A 39 2.32 1.03 -3.67
N ASP A 40 2.77 0.89 -4.91
CA ASP A 40 2.01 0.23 -5.98
C ASP A 40 1.92 -1.29 -5.74
N LEU A 41 2.99 -1.90 -5.21
CA LEU A 41 2.98 -3.33 -4.85
C LEU A 41 2.10 -3.63 -3.64
N TRP A 42 2.03 -2.73 -2.66
CA TRP A 42 1.05 -2.80 -1.57
C TRP A 42 -0.39 -2.74 -2.09
N CYS A 43 -0.64 -1.84 -3.04
CA CYS A 43 -1.94 -1.76 -3.71
C CYS A 43 -2.29 -3.09 -4.41
N LEU A 44 -1.33 -3.65 -5.15
CA LEU A 44 -1.48 -4.96 -5.79
C LEU A 44 -1.80 -6.06 -4.79
N LEU A 45 -1.05 -6.16 -3.68
CA LEU A 45 -1.30 -7.15 -2.63
C LEU A 45 -2.73 -7.04 -2.12
N TYR A 46 -3.17 -5.85 -1.75
CA TYR A 46 -4.53 -5.66 -1.22
C TYR A 46 -5.62 -5.99 -2.26
N MET A 47 -5.39 -5.74 -3.55
CA MET A 47 -6.31 -6.16 -4.61
C MET A 47 -6.36 -7.69 -4.73
N LEU A 48 -5.21 -8.37 -4.70
CA LEU A 48 -5.15 -9.83 -4.76
C LEU A 48 -5.84 -10.49 -3.56
N VAL A 49 -5.64 -9.94 -2.36
CA VAL A 49 -6.35 -10.39 -1.16
C VAL A 49 -7.86 -10.19 -1.32
N GLU A 50 -8.29 -9.05 -1.84
CA GLU A 50 -9.71 -8.77 -2.01
C GLU A 50 -10.40 -9.73 -3.00
N LEU A 51 -9.69 -10.21 -4.01
CA LEU A 51 -10.18 -11.24 -4.93
C LEU A 51 -10.42 -12.61 -4.24
N ARG A 52 -9.77 -12.87 -3.10
CA ARG A 52 -9.93 -14.10 -2.33
C ARG A 52 -10.93 -13.95 -1.18
N GLY A 53 -11.25 -12.72 -0.78
CA GLY A 53 -12.21 -12.44 0.28
C GLY A 53 -12.20 -10.96 0.68
N PRO A 54 -13.20 -10.46 1.41
CA PRO A 54 -13.28 -9.06 1.77
C PRO A 54 -12.08 -8.64 2.64
N LEU A 55 -11.46 -7.49 2.32
CA LEU A 55 -10.43 -6.92 3.17
C LEU A 55 -10.98 -6.66 4.59
N PRO A 56 -10.17 -6.79 5.65
CA PRO A 56 -10.61 -6.58 7.04
C PRO A 56 -11.16 -5.17 7.31
N TRP A 57 -10.78 -4.19 6.50
CA TRP A 57 -11.28 -2.80 6.53
C TRP A 57 -12.31 -2.48 5.44
N SER A 58 -12.82 -3.46 4.69
CA SER A 58 -13.71 -3.27 3.54
C SER A 58 -14.99 -2.48 3.86
N LYS A 59 -15.52 -2.60 5.08
CA LYS A 59 -16.72 -1.92 5.58
C LYS A 59 -16.43 -0.66 6.41
N VAL A 60 -15.16 -0.31 6.60
CA VAL A 60 -14.75 0.85 7.40
C VAL A 60 -14.64 2.08 6.50
N ARG A 61 -15.22 3.20 6.92
CA ARG A 61 -15.15 4.49 6.19
C ARG A 61 -14.18 5.49 6.80
N GLU A 62 -13.86 5.34 8.08
CA GLU A 62 -13.00 6.28 8.78
C GLU A 62 -11.52 6.08 8.40
N ARG A 63 -10.91 7.09 7.76
CA ARG A 63 -9.52 7.07 7.30
C ARG A 63 -8.52 6.66 8.39
N ARG A 64 -8.65 7.22 9.59
CA ARG A 64 -7.73 6.95 10.71
C ARG A 64 -7.83 5.50 11.18
N LEU A 65 -9.04 4.96 11.26
CA LEU A 65 -9.27 3.56 11.63
C LEU A 65 -8.73 2.60 10.57
N ILE A 66 -8.97 2.85 9.28
CA ILE A 66 -8.38 2.05 8.19
C ILE A 66 -6.86 2.04 8.29
N SER A 67 -6.24 3.21 8.47
CA SER A 67 -4.78 3.32 8.62
C SER A 67 -4.28 2.51 9.82
N ARG A 68 -4.98 2.56 10.96
CA ARG A 68 -4.61 1.77 12.14
C ARG A 68 -4.68 0.28 11.87
N ILE A 69 -5.78 -0.20 11.29
CA ILE A 69 -5.95 -1.64 10.97
C ILE A 69 -4.82 -2.10 10.05
N LYS A 70 -4.50 -1.34 8.99
CA LYS A 70 -3.42 -1.68 8.05
C LYS A 70 -2.05 -1.81 8.70
N ARG A 71 -1.77 -1.08 9.78
CA ARG A 71 -0.49 -1.15 10.51
C ARG A 71 -0.40 -2.31 11.47
N THR A 72 -1.52 -2.67 12.08
CA THR A 72 -1.54 -3.60 13.21
C THR A 72 -2.01 -4.99 12.82
N ILE A 73 -2.53 -5.16 11.60
CA ILE A 73 -2.97 -6.47 11.14
C ILE A 73 -1.76 -7.38 10.93
N ASP A 74 -1.88 -8.59 11.44
CA ASP A 74 -0.94 -9.67 11.16
C ASP A 74 -1.02 -10.08 9.68
N MET A 75 0.13 -10.24 9.01
CA MET A 75 0.17 -10.65 7.61
C MET A 75 -0.38 -12.06 7.42
N GLU A 76 -0.16 -12.98 8.35
CA GLU A 76 -0.76 -14.33 8.29
C GLU A 76 -2.28 -14.26 8.31
N LYS A 77 -2.83 -13.35 9.12
CA LYS A 77 -4.28 -13.11 9.18
C LYS A 77 -4.81 -12.40 7.94
N LEU A 78 -4.09 -11.42 7.40
CA LEU A 78 -4.49 -10.73 6.17
C LEU A 78 -4.52 -11.72 4.98
N LEU A 79 -3.62 -12.70 4.98
CA LEU A 79 -3.41 -13.65 3.90
C LEU A 79 -4.00 -15.04 4.19
N GLU A 80 -4.83 -15.21 5.23
CA GLU A 80 -5.32 -16.52 5.70
C GLU A 80 -6.04 -17.34 4.61
N ASN A 81 -6.68 -16.65 3.65
CA ASN A 81 -7.40 -17.27 2.54
C ASN A 81 -6.62 -17.23 1.22
N CYS A 82 -5.35 -16.86 1.23
CA CYS A 82 -4.50 -16.67 0.05
C CYS A 82 -3.46 -17.80 -0.11
N PRO A 83 -2.84 -17.96 -1.29
CA PRO A 83 -1.69 -18.83 -1.46
C PRO A 83 -0.53 -18.39 -0.54
N VAL A 84 0.18 -19.35 0.05
CA VAL A 84 1.28 -19.12 1.02
C VAL A 84 2.42 -18.30 0.40
N GLU A 85 2.58 -18.36 -0.92
CA GLU A 85 3.57 -17.59 -1.68
C GLU A 85 3.34 -16.08 -1.57
N LEU A 86 2.13 -15.62 -1.25
CA LEU A 86 1.87 -14.20 -0.99
C LEU A 86 2.48 -13.70 0.33
N LEU A 87 2.76 -14.59 1.29
CA LEU A 87 3.53 -14.21 2.49
C LEU A 87 4.96 -13.85 2.10
N VAL A 88 5.59 -14.68 1.26
CA VAL A 88 6.92 -14.40 0.72
C VAL A 88 6.90 -13.09 -0.06
N PHE A 89 5.87 -12.82 -0.87
CA PHE A 89 5.71 -11.53 -1.53
C PHE A 89 5.65 -10.36 -0.53
N ALA A 90 4.83 -10.48 0.52
CA ALA A 90 4.65 -9.45 1.54
C ALA A 90 5.93 -9.17 2.35
N GLU A 91 6.75 -10.19 2.62
CA GLU A 91 8.05 -10.04 3.31
C GLU A 91 9.03 -9.12 2.56
N HIS A 92 8.90 -9.02 1.23
CA HIS A 92 9.75 -8.15 0.40
C HIS A 92 9.22 -6.72 0.27
N LEU A 93 8.05 -6.42 0.83
CA LEU A 93 7.49 -5.06 0.87
C LEU A 93 8.00 -4.34 2.12
N THR A 94 9.23 -3.81 2.04
CA THR A 94 9.88 -3.01 3.09
C THR A 94 9.44 -1.55 3.09
#